data_AF-A0A531KI07-F1
#
_entry.id   AF-A0A531KI07-F1
#
_cell.length_a   1.000
_cell.length_b   1.000
_cell.length_c   1.000
_cell.angle_alpha   90.00
_cell.angle_beta   90.00
_cell.angle_gamma   90.00
#
_symmetry.space_group_name_H-M   'P 1'
#
loop_
_entity.id
_entity.type
_entity.pdbx_description
1 polymer ?
#
loop_
_entity_poly.entity_id
_entity_poly.type
_entity_poly.pdbx_seq_one_letter_code
_entity_poly.pdbx_strand_id
1 'polypeptide(L)'
;EDAASGTATALDEDTPLVWPELGSNRAFSYHIGDKAKTAAAFARAAHVTRIEFINNRLVCNYMEPRSAIGEWNRQENRFVLTTGSQGVHSMQYILAEIFKIKKTQLRVITPDVGGGFGPKSFVYREHPLVLEAARRLGRPVKWAGDRTEHFLTDAQGRDNVVTAEMAMDQDGRFLGMK
;
A
#
# COMPACT_ATOMS: atom_id res chain seq x y z
N GLU A 1 20.52 -16.87 -1.22
CA GLU A 1 20.12 -16.05 -2.37
C GLU A 1 20.28 -14.60 -1.97
N ASP A 2 20.83 -13.77 -2.85
CA ASP A 2 20.95 -12.34 -2.60
C ASP A 2 19.58 -11.68 -2.74
N ALA A 3 19.22 -10.82 -1.79
CA ALA A 3 17.92 -10.17 -1.76
C ALA A 3 17.99 -8.77 -2.38
N ALA A 4 17.07 -8.48 -3.31
CA ALA A 4 16.82 -7.12 -3.77
C ALA A 4 16.09 -6.33 -2.67
N SER A 5 16.81 -5.44 -1.97
CA SER A 5 16.27 -4.71 -0.80
C SER A 5 16.37 -3.18 -0.90
N GLY A 6 17.18 -2.65 -1.81
CA GLY A 6 17.41 -1.22 -1.96
C GLY A 6 16.49 -0.57 -3.00
N THR A 7 15.73 0.45 -2.60
CA THR A 7 14.86 1.22 -3.52
C THR A 7 15.65 1.92 -4.63
N ALA A 8 16.83 2.48 -4.32
CA ALA A 8 17.67 3.19 -5.30
C ALA A 8 18.32 2.26 -6.34
N THR A 9 18.68 1.05 -5.91
CA THR A 9 19.49 0.10 -6.69
C THR A 9 18.65 -1.02 -7.32
N ALA A 10 17.33 -1.01 -7.11
CA ALA A 10 16.42 -2.06 -7.58
C ALA A 10 16.50 -2.32 -9.09
N LEU A 11 16.92 -1.33 -9.87
CA LEU A 11 17.01 -1.39 -11.33
C LEU A 11 18.44 -1.55 -11.87
N ASP A 12 19.44 -1.65 -10.99
CA ASP A 12 20.82 -1.90 -11.40
C ASP A 12 20.93 -3.29 -12.04
N GLU A 13 21.83 -3.46 -13.01
CA GLU A 13 21.97 -4.70 -13.79
C GLU A 13 22.27 -5.93 -12.94
N ASP A 14 23.03 -5.73 -11.85
CA ASP A 14 23.43 -6.80 -10.92
C ASP A 14 22.37 -7.12 -9.84
N THR A 15 21.29 -6.34 -9.76
CA THR A 15 20.23 -6.59 -8.75
C THR A 15 19.34 -7.76 -9.18
N PRO A 16 19.17 -8.81 -8.33
CA PRO A 16 18.30 -9.94 -8.66
C PRO A 16 16.87 -9.50 -8.97
N LEU A 17 16.27 -10.12 -10.00
CA LEU A 17 14.87 -9.89 -10.34
C LEU A 17 13.94 -10.56 -9.31
N VAL A 18 13.04 -9.79 -8.72
CA VAL A 18 12.02 -10.32 -7.79
C VAL A 18 11.04 -11.25 -8.51
N TRP A 19 10.69 -10.90 -9.76
CA TRP A 19 9.89 -11.71 -10.68
C TRP A 19 10.66 -11.87 -11.99
N PRO A 20 11.50 -12.92 -12.13
CA PRO A 20 12.31 -13.12 -13.32
C PRO A 20 11.52 -13.14 -14.63
N GLU A 21 10.29 -13.66 -14.60
CA GLU A 21 9.38 -13.73 -15.73
C GLU A 21 8.92 -12.37 -16.27
N LEU A 22 9.07 -11.29 -15.47
CA LEU A 22 8.74 -9.92 -15.88
C LEU A 22 9.94 -9.17 -16.46
N GLY A 23 11.16 -9.72 -16.36
CA GLY A 23 12.38 -9.18 -16.95
C GLY A 23 12.89 -7.85 -16.37
N SER A 24 12.22 -7.26 -15.39
CA SER A 24 12.63 -6.01 -14.74
C SER A 24 11.98 -5.85 -13.36
N ASN A 25 12.68 -5.22 -12.43
CA ASN A 25 12.14 -4.79 -11.13
C ASN A 25 11.33 -3.47 -11.21
N ARG A 26 11.11 -2.91 -12.40
CA ARG A 26 10.32 -1.68 -12.59
C ARG A 26 8.82 -1.99 -12.63
N ALA A 27 8.10 -1.63 -11.57
CA ALA A 27 6.65 -1.81 -11.50
C ALA A 27 5.86 -0.87 -12.44
N PHE A 28 6.20 0.42 -12.48
CA PHE A 28 5.58 1.41 -13.36
C PHE A 28 6.48 2.66 -13.53
N SER A 29 6.15 3.51 -14.51
CA SER A 29 6.64 4.89 -14.61
C SER A 29 5.45 5.84 -14.65
N TYR A 30 5.52 6.93 -13.89
CA TYR A 30 4.44 7.92 -13.81
C TYR A 30 5.00 9.33 -13.95
N HIS A 31 4.30 10.17 -14.72
CA HIS A 31 4.67 11.56 -14.95
C HIS A 31 3.42 12.45 -14.81
N ILE A 32 3.59 13.60 -14.16
CA ILE A 32 2.56 14.62 -14.02
C ILE A 32 3.19 16.01 -14.13
N GLY A 33 2.49 16.97 -14.75
CA GLY A 33 2.98 18.33 -14.98
C GLY A 33 3.33 18.62 -16.45
N ASP A 34 3.91 19.80 -16.69
CA ASP A 34 4.29 20.27 -18.03
C ASP A 34 5.82 20.35 -18.15
N LYS A 35 6.41 19.30 -18.72
CA LYS A 35 7.87 19.17 -18.86
C LYS A 35 8.50 20.34 -19.64
N ALA A 36 7.81 20.84 -20.67
CA ALA A 36 8.33 21.91 -21.52
C ALA A 36 8.34 23.25 -20.79
N LYS A 37 7.24 23.60 -20.09
CA LYS A 37 7.20 24.82 -19.27
C LYS A 37 8.18 24.77 -18.11
N THR A 38 8.32 23.62 -17.45
CA THR A 38 9.32 23.44 -16.41
C THR A 38 10.73 23.63 -16.98
N ALA A 39 11.07 23.02 -18.11
CA ALA A 39 12.37 23.23 -18.75
C ALA A 39 12.62 24.72 -19.09
N ALA A 40 11.62 25.42 -19.62
CA ALA A 40 11.72 26.86 -19.91
C ALA A 40 11.85 27.73 -18.66
N ALA A 41 11.26 27.34 -17.53
CA ALA A 41 11.44 28.01 -16.24
C ALA A 41 12.86 27.84 -15.70
N PHE A 42 13.39 26.62 -15.76
CA PHE A 42 14.75 26.32 -15.34
C PHE A 42 15.81 27.00 -16.22
N ALA A 43 15.58 27.07 -17.54
CA ALA A 43 16.52 27.71 -18.48
C ALA A 43 16.71 29.22 -18.24
N ARG A 44 15.71 29.89 -17.64
CA ARG A 44 15.78 31.33 -17.31
C ARG A 44 16.01 31.61 -15.82
N ALA A 45 16.23 30.58 -15.01
CA ALA A 45 16.40 30.73 -13.58
C ALA A 45 17.72 31.46 -13.28
N ALA A 46 17.69 32.40 -12.35
CA ALA A 46 18.89 33.01 -11.82
C ALA A 46 19.59 32.09 -10.81
N HIS A 47 18.80 31.30 -10.08
CA HIS A 47 19.27 30.34 -9.10
C HIS A 47 18.55 29.01 -9.25
N VAL A 48 19.29 27.90 -9.13
CA VAL A 48 18.73 26.55 -9.04
C VAL A 48 19.31 25.88 -7.81
N THR A 49 18.43 25.41 -6.94
CA THR A 49 18.81 24.58 -5.78
C THR A 49 18.38 23.15 -6.02
N ARG A 50 19.28 22.21 -5.72
CA ARG A 50 19.03 20.76 -5.80
C ARG A 50 19.16 20.15 -4.42
N ILE A 51 18.26 19.23 -4.10
CA ILE A 51 18.36 18.36 -2.92
C ILE A 51 18.17 16.91 -3.32
N GLU A 52 18.92 16.04 -2.66
CA GLU A 52 18.75 14.59 -2.73
C GLU A 52 18.54 14.08 -1.32
N PHE A 53 17.49 13.30 -1.11
CA PHE A 53 17.17 12.79 0.22
C PHE A 53 16.41 11.47 0.16
N ILE A 54 16.53 10.71 1.25
CA ILE A 54 15.76 9.50 1.48
C ILE A 54 14.63 9.85 2.46
N ASN A 55 13.39 9.68 2.02
CA ASN A 55 12.26 9.69 2.93
C ASN A 55 12.09 8.25 3.46
N ASN A 56 12.71 8.01 4.61
CA ASN A 56 12.87 6.67 5.18
C ASN A 56 11.56 5.90 5.29
N ARG A 57 11.63 4.60 5.08
CA ARG A 57 10.51 3.67 5.29
C ARG A 57 10.02 3.71 6.74
N LEU A 58 8.72 3.82 6.94
CA LEU A 58 8.10 3.89 8.26
C LEU A 58 6.91 2.94 8.41
N VAL A 59 6.77 2.40 9.62
CA VAL A 59 5.62 1.60 10.05
C VAL A 59 4.61 2.51 10.75
N CYS A 60 3.34 2.47 10.35
CA CYS A 60 2.26 3.31 10.93
C CYS A 60 1.97 3.01 12.41
N ASN A 61 2.34 1.82 12.87
CA ASN A 61 2.35 1.39 14.27
C ASN A 61 1.09 1.70 15.10
N TYR A 62 -0.11 1.46 14.56
CA TYR A 62 -1.35 1.56 15.34
C TYR A 62 -1.35 0.59 16.52
N MET A 63 -1.98 1.00 17.63
CA MET A 63 -1.93 0.27 18.89
C MET A 63 -2.63 -1.08 18.83
N GLU A 64 -3.74 -1.20 18.10
CA GLU A 64 -4.45 -2.45 17.86
C GLU A 64 -3.91 -3.15 16.59
N PRO A 65 -3.15 -4.26 16.69
CA PRO A 65 -2.76 -5.03 15.51
C PRO A 65 -3.97 -5.51 14.70
N ARG A 66 -3.76 -5.89 13.44
CA ARG A 66 -4.85 -6.42 12.62
C ARG A 66 -5.43 -7.69 13.25
N SER A 67 -6.74 -7.82 13.17
CA SER A 67 -7.46 -9.02 13.56
C SER A 67 -8.71 -9.18 12.69
N ALA A 68 -9.17 -10.40 12.54
CA ALA A 68 -10.32 -10.70 11.71
C ALA A 68 -11.09 -11.90 12.24
N ILE A 69 -12.41 -11.86 12.13
CA ILE A 69 -13.31 -12.98 12.39
C ILE A 69 -14.05 -13.27 11.09
N GLY A 70 -13.82 -14.46 10.53
CA GLY A 70 -14.57 -14.98 9.39
C GLY A 70 -15.70 -15.88 9.84
N GLU A 71 -16.85 -15.76 9.19
CA GLU A 71 -18.02 -16.60 9.41
C GLU A 71 -18.67 -16.98 8.08
N TRP A 72 -19.35 -18.12 8.07
CA TRP A 72 -20.14 -18.59 6.93
C TRP A 72 -21.57 -18.90 7.37
N ASN A 73 -22.52 -18.07 6.93
CA ASN A 73 -23.93 -18.34 7.12
C ASN A 73 -24.43 -19.28 6.01
N ARG A 74 -24.60 -20.57 6.36
CA ARG A 74 -25.10 -21.60 5.44
C ARG A 74 -26.53 -21.31 4.95
N GLN A 75 -27.40 -20.75 5.79
CA GLN A 75 -28.80 -20.50 5.45
C GLN A 75 -28.93 -19.36 4.42
N GLU A 76 -28.08 -18.35 4.55
CA GLU A 76 -28.08 -17.18 3.66
C GLU A 76 -27.10 -17.32 2.48
N ASN A 77 -26.31 -18.41 2.42
CA ASN A 77 -25.21 -18.59 1.48
C ASN A 77 -24.28 -17.35 1.44
N ARG A 78 -23.91 -16.85 2.63
CA ARG A 78 -23.28 -15.54 2.82
C ARG A 78 -22.09 -15.60 3.77
N PHE A 79 -20.99 -14.97 3.36
CA PHE A 79 -19.85 -14.70 4.23
C PHE A 79 -20.11 -13.51 5.15
N VAL A 80 -19.56 -13.54 6.36
CA VAL A 80 -19.46 -12.37 7.23
C VAL A 80 -18.01 -12.22 7.68
N LEU A 81 -17.46 -11.03 7.50
CA LEU A 81 -16.14 -10.64 7.98
C LEU A 81 -16.30 -9.53 9.01
N THR A 82 -15.86 -9.76 10.24
CA THR A 82 -15.72 -8.70 11.25
C THR A 82 -14.24 -8.39 11.42
N THR A 83 -13.83 -7.16 11.12
CA THR A 83 -12.42 -6.73 11.15
C THR A 83 -12.29 -5.23 11.42
N GLY A 84 -11.25 -4.84 12.16
CA GLY A 84 -10.88 -3.44 12.30
C GLY A 84 -10.33 -2.90 10.98
N SER A 85 -11.10 -2.04 10.30
CA SER A 85 -10.75 -1.50 8.97
C SER A 85 -10.96 0.00 8.90
N GLN A 86 -10.44 0.64 7.84
CA GLN A 86 -10.70 2.06 7.53
C GLN A 86 -11.81 2.27 6.49
N GLY A 87 -12.67 1.26 6.29
CA GLY A 87 -13.76 1.33 5.35
C GLY A 87 -14.17 -0.06 4.86
N VAL A 88 -15.47 -0.28 4.75
CA VAL A 88 -16.02 -1.60 4.45
C VAL A 88 -16.25 -1.85 2.96
N HIS A 89 -16.55 -0.81 2.18
CA HIS A 89 -17.05 -0.97 0.80
C HIS A 89 -15.97 -1.45 -0.18
N SER A 90 -14.78 -0.85 -0.15
CA SER A 90 -13.66 -1.28 -1.00
C SER A 90 -13.20 -2.69 -0.63
N MET A 91 -13.12 -2.98 0.67
CA MET A 91 -12.78 -4.31 1.18
C MET A 91 -13.80 -5.36 0.72
N GLN A 92 -15.10 -5.09 0.88
CA GLN A 92 -16.17 -5.97 0.41
C GLN A 92 -16.08 -6.22 -1.09
N TYR A 93 -15.82 -5.18 -1.89
CA TYR A 93 -15.67 -5.30 -3.33
C TYR A 93 -14.49 -6.21 -3.72
N ILE A 94 -13.30 -5.95 -3.18
CA ILE A 94 -12.09 -6.72 -3.50
C ILE A 94 -12.24 -8.18 -3.04
N LEU A 95 -12.77 -8.42 -1.84
CA LEU A 95 -12.99 -9.77 -1.35
C LEU A 95 -14.03 -10.53 -2.19
N ALA A 96 -15.12 -9.87 -2.61
CA ALA A 96 -16.10 -10.49 -3.50
C ALA A 96 -15.46 -10.90 -4.84
N GLU A 97 -14.57 -10.06 -5.40
CA GLU A 97 -13.80 -10.38 -6.61
C GLU A 97 -12.82 -11.53 -6.43
N ILE A 98 -12.17 -11.65 -5.26
CA ILE A 98 -11.29 -12.78 -4.91
C ILE A 98 -12.09 -14.09 -4.87
N PHE A 99 -13.24 -14.08 -4.21
CA PHE A 99 -14.11 -15.26 -4.08
C PHE A 99 -14.98 -15.54 -5.31
N LYS A 100 -15.00 -14.64 -6.30
CA LYS A 100 -15.88 -14.71 -7.48
C LYS A 100 -17.36 -14.82 -7.11
N ILE A 101 -17.80 -14.02 -6.14
CA ILE A 101 -19.18 -13.97 -5.64
C ILE A 101 -19.80 -12.57 -5.82
N LYS A 102 -21.13 -12.47 -5.70
CA LYS A 102 -21.80 -11.17 -5.66
C LYS A 102 -21.46 -10.44 -4.35
N LYS A 103 -21.39 -9.10 -4.38
CA LYS A 103 -21.20 -8.27 -3.17
C LYS A 103 -22.22 -8.60 -2.07
N THR A 104 -23.46 -8.92 -2.44
CA THR A 104 -24.53 -9.29 -1.50
C THR A 104 -24.28 -10.61 -0.77
N GLN A 105 -23.35 -11.44 -1.24
CA GLN A 105 -22.93 -12.69 -0.61
C GLN A 105 -21.76 -12.51 0.38
N LEU A 106 -21.35 -11.27 0.64
CA LEU A 106 -20.36 -10.93 1.66
C LEU A 106 -20.80 -9.70 2.46
N ARG A 107 -20.85 -9.82 3.78
CA ARG A 107 -21.02 -8.68 4.69
C ARG A 107 -19.69 -8.39 5.39
N VAL A 108 -19.23 -7.15 5.31
CA VAL A 108 -18.07 -6.67 6.09
C VAL A 108 -18.57 -5.78 7.21
N ILE A 109 -18.11 -6.03 8.43
CA ILE A 109 -18.46 -5.30 9.65
C ILE A 109 -17.16 -4.74 10.23
N THR A 110 -17.16 -3.46 10.53
CA THR A 110 -16.04 -2.80 11.20
C THR A 110 -16.54 -2.18 12.49
N PRO A 111 -16.15 -2.74 13.66
CA PRO A 111 -16.46 -2.16 14.97
C PRO A 111 -15.52 -0.99 15.27
N ASP A 112 -15.41 -0.58 16.54
CA ASP A 112 -14.37 0.34 16.99
C ASP A 112 -12.98 -0.15 16.59
N VAL A 113 -12.13 0.77 16.13
CA VAL A 113 -10.79 0.45 15.58
C VAL A 113 -9.73 1.20 16.36
N GLY A 114 -8.77 0.48 16.93
CA GLY A 114 -7.66 1.02 17.73
C GLY A 114 -6.54 1.64 16.89
N GLY A 115 -6.92 2.53 15.97
CA GLY A 115 -6.03 3.18 15.01
C GLY A 115 -5.85 2.38 13.72
N GLY A 116 -5.66 3.10 12.60
CA GLY A 116 -5.45 2.51 11.28
C GLY A 116 -4.41 3.25 10.46
N PHE A 117 -4.45 4.58 10.43
CA PHE A 117 -3.41 5.46 9.84
C PHE A 117 -3.01 5.16 8.38
N GLY A 118 -3.91 4.53 7.62
CA GLY A 118 -3.74 4.16 6.21
C GLY A 118 -3.82 2.65 5.98
N PRO A 119 -2.90 1.84 6.56
CA PRO A 119 -2.78 0.42 6.22
C PRO A 119 -4.02 -0.44 6.44
N LYS A 120 -4.92 -0.10 7.38
CA LYS A 120 -6.19 -0.83 7.60
C LYS A 120 -7.27 -0.59 6.53
N SER A 121 -6.95 0.15 5.46
CA SER A 121 -7.80 0.26 4.27
C SER A 121 -7.59 -0.86 3.25
N PHE A 122 -6.46 -1.60 3.34
CA PHE A 122 -6.10 -2.66 2.40
C PHE A 122 -6.74 -4.00 2.74
N VAL A 123 -6.88 -4.85 1.73
CA VAL A 123 -7.18 -6.28 1.92
C VAL A 123 -5.85 -7.02 2.12
N TYR A 124 -5.68 -7.63 3.29
CA TYR A 124 -4.56 -8.52 3.56
C TYR A 124 -4.96 -9.99 3.39
N ARG A 125 -3.96 -10.86 3.31
CA ARG A 125 -4.13 -12.30 3.01
C ARG A 125 -4.98 -13.01 4.05
N GLU A 126 -4.95 -12.56 5.30
CA GLU A 126 -5.67 -13.19 6.40
C GLU A 126 -7.19 -13.02 6.24
N HIS A 127 -7.67 -11.92 5.65
CA HIS A 127 -9.10 -11.68 5.45
C HIS A 127 -9.80 -12.77 4.61
N PRO A 128 -9.36 -13.11 3.37
CA PRO A 128 -9.95 -14.23 2.64
C PRO A 128 -9.64 -15.59 3.29
N LEU A 129 -8.49 -15.75 3.95
CA LEU A 129 -8.14 -17.02 4.59
C LEU A 129 -9.07 -17.36 5.77
N VAL A 130 -9.40 -16.39 6.64
CA VAL A 130 -10.34 -16.64 7.75
C VAL A 130 -11.75 -16.93 7.25
N LEU A 131 -12.19 -16.29 6.17
CA LEU A 131 -13.50 -16.54 5.56
C LEU A 131 -13.58 -17.95 4.97
N GLU A 132 -12.55 -18.35 4.20
CA GLU A 132 -12.50 -19.68 3.61
C GLU A 132 -12.40 -20.78 4.68
N ALA A 133 -11.57 -20.56 5.71
CA ALA A 133 -11.48 -21.47 6.85
C ALA A 133 -12.83 -21.63 7.56
N ALA A 134 -13.54 -20.53 7.81
CA ALA A 134 -14.85 -20.55 8.45
C ALA A 134 -15.89 -21.32 7.62
N ARG A 135 -15.88 -21.16 6.29
CA ARG A 135 -16.75 -21.92 5.38
C ARG A 135 -16.47 -23.42 5.42
N ARG A 136 -15.20 -23.82 5.37
CA ARG A 136 -14.80 -25.24 5.42
C ARG A 136 -15.14 -25.89 6.76
N LEU A 137 -14.90 -25.19 7.86
CA LEU A 137 -15.15 -25.71 9.21
C LEU A 137 -16.62 -25.62 9.61
N GLY A 138 -17.41 -24.76 8.95
CA GLY A 138 -18.80 -24.49 9.33
C GLY A 138 -18.93 -23.80 10.70
N ARG A 139 -17.87 -23.13 11.16
CA ARG A 139 -17.80 -22.44 12.46
C ARG A 139 -17.02 -21.14 12.30
N PRO A 140 -17.27 -20.11 13.13
CA PRO A 140 -16.46 -18.89 13.13
C PRO A 140 -14.97 -19.17 13.33
N VAL A 141 -14.12 -18.46 12.59
CA VAL A 141 -12.65 -18.52 12.70
C VAL A 141 -12.12 -17.14 13.00
N LYS A 142 -11.32 -17.02 14.06
CA LYS A 142 -10.64 -15.78 14.43
C LYS A 142 -9.15 -15.88 14.13
N TRP A 143 -8.61 -14.82 13.54
CA TRP A 143 -7.19 -14.53 13.48
C TRP A 143 -6.91 -13.21 14.21
N ALA A 144 -5.80 -13.14 14.92
CA ALA A 144 -5.29 -11.92 15.53
C ALA A 144 -3.79 -11.91 15.35
N GLY A 145 -3.27 -10.89 14.66
CA GLY A 145 -1.84 -10.72 14.49
C GLY A 145 -1.19 -10.20 15.75
N ASP A 146 0.11 -10.45 15.88
CA ASP A 146 0.94 -9.84 16.90
C ASP A 146 1.66 -8.58 16.41
N ARG A 147 2.45 -7.96 17.30
CA ARG A 147 3.22 -6.75 16.96
C ARG A 147 4.36 -7.03 15.98
N THR A 148 4.94 -8.22 15.99
CA THR A 148 6.02 -8.60 15.07
C THR A 148 5.47 -8.75 13.66
N GLU A 149 4.34 -9.46 13.51
CA GLU A 149 3.62 -9.59 12.24
C GLU A 149 3.22 -8.22 11.69
N HIS A 150 2.77 -7.29 12.55
CA HIS A 150 2.46 -5.91 12.17
C HIS A 150 3.66 -5.19 11.53
N PHE A 151 4.88 -5.38 12.05
CA PHE A 151 6.08 -4.76 11.48
C PHE A 151 6.52 -5.42 10.16
N LEU A 152 6.28 -6.72 10.01
CA LEU A 152 6.76 -7.50 8.86
C LEU A 152 5.81 -7.45 7.66
N THR A 153 4.51 -7.45 7.90
CA THR A 153 3.52 -7.79 6.87
C THR A 153 2.58 -6.65 6.49
N ASP A 154 2.43 -5.65 7.37
CA ASP A 154 1.51 -4.55 7.12
C ASP A 154 2.10 -3.57 6.12
N ALA A 155 1.23 -2.87 5.37
CA ALA A 155 1.69 -1.85 4.46
C ALA A 155 2.46 -0.77 5.23
N GLN A 156 3.62 -0.41 4.70
CA GLN A 156 4.50 0.62 5.24
C GLN A 156 4.46 1.86 4.34
N GLY A 157 4.91 2.99 4.85
CA GLY A 157 4.88 4.25 4.14
C GLY A 157 6.26 4.80 3.80
N ARG A 158 6.25 5.79 2.89
CA ARG A 158 7.42 6.54 2.42
C ARG A 158 8.32 5.67 1.55
N ASP A 159 9.52 5.32 2.03
CA ASP A 159 10.53 4.54 1.28
C ASP A 159 10.83 5.16 -0.09
N ASN A 160 11.04 6.48 -0.12
CA ASN A 160 11.28 7.22 -1.34
C ASN A 160 12.74 7.70 -1.42
N VAL A 161 13.36 7.47 -2.58
CA VAL A 161 14.64 8.07 -2.96
C VAL A 161 14.32 9.23 -3.88
N VAL A 162 14.54 10.46 -3.40
CA VAL A 162 14.03 11.66 -4.06
C VAL A 162 15.18 12.56 -4.47
N THR A 163 15.15 12.99 -5.73
CA THR A 163 15.85 14.18 -6.20
C THR A 163 14.79 15.24 -6.44
N ALA A 164 14.99 16.44 -5.89
CA ALA A 164 14.12 17.59 -6.13
C ALA A 164 14.95 18.82 -6.47
N GLU A 165 14.50 19.58 -7.46
CA GLU A 165 15.14 20.82 -7.89
C GLU A 165 14.12 21.97 -7.90
N MET A 166 14.56 23.16 -7.49
CA MET A 166 13.75 24.40 -7.48
C MET A 166 14.46 25.49 -8.29
N ALA A 167 13.76 26.05 -9.27
CA ALA A 167 14.21 27.18 -10.07
C ALA A 167 13.67 28.50 -9.50
N MET A 168 14.55 29.50 -9.33
CA MET A 168 14.23 30.80 -8.75
C MET A 168 14.77 31.94 -9.61
N ASP A 169 14.08 33.10 -9.60
CA ASP A 169 14.61 34.35 -10.15
C ASP A 169 15.60 35.03 -9.19
N GLN A 170 16.12 36.21 -9.58
CA GLN A 170 17.12 36.96 -8.80
C GLN A 170 16.58 37.44 -7.45
N ASP A 171 15.27 37.60 -7.32
CA ASP A 171 14.59 38.02 -6.09
C ASP A 171 14.19 36.81 -5.21
N GLY A 172 14.51 35.59 -5.65
CA GLY A 172 14.14 34.35 -4.96
C GLY A 172 12.70 33.88 -5.21
N ARG A 173 11.98 34.44 -6.19
CA ARG A 173 10.63 33.95 -6.53
C ARG A 173 10.72 32.63 -7.28
N PHE A 174 9.81 31.71 -6.94
CA PHE A 174 9.77 30.38 -7.55
C PHE A 174 9.26 30.44 -8.99
N LEU A 175 10.02 29.86 -9.91
CA LEU A 175 9.70 29.78 -11.34
C LEU A 175 9.22 28.39 -11.74
N GLY A 176 9.71 27.34 -11.07
CA GLY A 176 9.35 25.96 -11.36
C GLY A 176 10.05 24.96 -10.44
N MET A 177 9.49 23.74 -10.38
CA MET A 177 10.01 22.62 -9.62
C MET A 177 10.04 21.37 -10.50
N LYS A 178 11.01 20.49 -10.30
CA LYS A 178 11.05 19.14 -10.91
C LYS A 178 11.67 18.13 -9.95
#